data_AF-A0A2I4BKT3-F1
#
_entry.id   AF-A0A2I4BKT3-F1
#
_cell.length_a   1.000
_cell.length_b   1.000
_cell.length_c   1.000
_cell.angle_alpha   90.00
_cell.angle_beta   90.00
_cell.angle_gamma   90.00
#
_symmetry.space_group_name_H-M   'P 1'
#
loop_
_entity.id
_entity.type
_entity.pdbx_description
1 polymer ?
#
loop_
_entity_poly.entity_id
_entity_poly.type
_entity_poly.pdbx_seq_one_letter_code
_entity_poly.pdbx_strand_id
1 'polypeptide(L)'
;MADKPVPVIEKRLMEVKLGELGTWVGGRDFSPKGIYRACGRGVDAWYNKYINVRKGGFAGIAMFLTGYVVIGYIFNYSHLKHQRWRKYH
;
A
#
# COMPACT_ATOMS: atom_id res chain seq x y z
N MET A 1 21.75 6.73 -29.34
CA MET A 1 21.52 7.73 -28.27
C MET A 1 21.73 6.97 -26.97
N ALA A 2 22.83 7.17 -26.25
CA ALA A 2 23.00 6.54 -24.93
C ALA A 2 22.09 7.28 -23.94
N ASP A 3 21.09 6.60 -23.40
CA ASP A 3 20.22 7.17 -22.38
C ASP A 3 21.07 7.61 -21.18
N LYS A 4 20.90 8.87 -20.76
CA LYS A 4 21.59 9.40 -19.57
C LYS A 4 21.27 8.48 -18.37
N PRO A 5 22.25 8.15 -17.52
CA PRO A 5 22.00 7.32 -16.35
C PRO A 5 21.00 8.03 -15.43
N VAL A 6 19.81 7.45 -15.27
CA VAL A 6 18.78 7.96 -14.37
C VAL A 6 19.25 7.77 -12.93
N PRO A 7 19.20 8.81 -12.08
CA PRO A 7 19.54 8.69 -10.67
C PRO A 7 18.73 7.57 -10.02
N VAL A 8 19.35 6.77 -9.13
CA VAL A 8 18.70 5.60 -8.50
C VAL A 8 17.34 5.99 -7.92
N ILE A 9 17.24 7.13 -7.24
CA ILE A 9 16.04 7.65 -6.56
C ILE A 9 14.84 7.87 -7.52
N GLU A 10 15.10 8.22 -8.77
CA GLU A 10 14.06 8.53 -9.76
C GLU A 10 13.56 7.30 -10.51
N LYS A 11 14.25 6.17 -10.36
CA LYS A 11 13.86 4.91 -11.00
C LYS A 11 12.51 4.42 -10.49
N ARG A 12 11.75 3.75 -11.36
CA ARG A 12 10.54 3.03 -10.93
C ARG A 12 10.95 1.86 -10.05
N LEU A 13 10.09 1.47 -9.10
CA LEU A 13 10.36 0.35 -8.20
C LEU A 13 10.77 -0.94 -8.96
N MET A 14 10.18 -1.18 -10.14
CA MET A 14 10.46 -2.34 -10.98
C MET A 14 11.83 -2.32 -11.68
N GLU A 15 12.49 -1.17 -11.74
CA GLU A 15 13.79 -0.96 -12.40
C GLU A 15 14.97 -0.95 -11.41
N VAL A 16 14.66 -1.06 -10.11
CA VAL A 16 15.64 -0.99 -9.03
C VAL A 16 16.16 -2.39 -8.71
N LYS A 17 17.49 -2.55 -8.69
CA LYS A 17 18.13 -3.79 -8.24
C LYS A 17 18.02 -3.91 -6.71
N LEU A 18 17.94 -5.13 -6.18
CA LEU A 18 17.83 -5.39 -4.73
C LEU A 18 18.92 -4.69 -3.89
N GLY A 19 20.17 -4.64 -4.40
CA GLY A 19 21.27 -3.94 -3.72
C GLY A 19 21.14 -2.41 -3.72
N GLU A 20 20.37 -1.82 -4.64
CA GLU A 20 20.10 -0.38 -4.74
C GLU A 20 18.82 0.02 -3.98
N LEU A 21 18.07 -0.95 -3.44
CA LEU A 21 16.72 -0.75 -2.90
C LEU A 21 16.75 0.08 -1.61
N GLY A 22 17.75 -0.11 -0.74
CA GLY A 22 17.93 0.71 0.46
C GLY A 22 18.14 2.19 0.13
N THR A 23 19.04 2.48 -0.82
CA THR A 23 19.30 3.84 -1.31
C THR A 23 18.09 4.44 -2.04
N TRP A 24 17.34 3.62 -2.76
CA TRP A 24 16.10 4.05 -3.44
C TRP A 24 15.01 4.46 -2.45
N VAL A 25 14.78 3.66 -1.39
CA VAL A 25 13.80 3.97 -0.34
C VAL A 25 14.26 5.20 0.46
N GLY A 26 15.54 5.27 0.82
CA GLY A 26 16.08 6.39 1.60
C GLY A 26 16.00 7.74 0.88
N GLY A 27 16.02 7.75 -0.45
CA GLY A 27 15.85 8.96 -1.25
C GLY A 27 14.40 9.42 -1.45
N ARG A 28 13.41 8.71 -0.90
CA ARG A 28 12.00 9.13 -1.07
C ARG A 28 11.66 10.32 -0.18
N ASP A 29 10.72 11.12 -0.66
CA ASP A 29 10.17 12.24 0.08
C ASP A 29 9.26 11.75 1.22
N PHE A 30 9.80 11.74 2.44
CA PHE A 30 9.08 11.44 3.68
C PHE A 30 8.47 12.69 4.33
N SER A 31 8.47 13.84 3.65
CA SER A 31 7.73 15.01 4.11
C SER A 31 6.25 14.66 4.29
N PRO A 32 5.56 15.20 5.31
CA PRO A 32 4.11 15.00 5.47
C PRO A 32 3.31 15.31 4.20
N LYS A 33 3.74 16.32 3.43
CA LYS A 33 3.15 16.69 2.14
C LYS A 33 3.42 15.64 1.05
N GLY A 34 4.63 15.08 1.03
CA GLY A 34 5.02 13.99 0.13
C GLY A 34 4.20 12.73 0.37
N ILE A 35 4.01 12.36 1.64
CA ILE A 35 3.17 11.24 2.06
C ILE A 35 1.71 11.46 1.66
N TYR A 36 1.14 12.63 1.96
CA TYR A 36 -0.24 12.95 1.58
C TYR A 36 -0.46 12.82 0.06
N ARG A 37 0.47 13.36 -0.74
CA ARG A 37 0.45 13.24 -2.20
C ARG A 37 0.59 11.79 -2.68
N ALA A 38 1.42 10.99 -2.00
CA ALA A 38 1.57 9.57 -2.33
C ALA A 38 0.28 8.78 -2.05
N CYS A 39 -0.37 9.03 -0.90
CA CYS A 39 -1.66 8.44 -0.56
C CYS A 39 -2.75 8.85 -1.56
N GLY A 40 -2.82 10.14 -1.91
CA GLY A 40 -3.78 10.65 -2.90
C GLY A 40 -3.67 9.91 -4.24
N ARG A 41 -2.45 9.79 -4.78
CA ARG A 41 -2.21 9.01 -6.02
C ARG A 41 -2.65 7.55 -5.92
N GLY A 42 -2.46 6.92 -4.76
CA GLY A 42 -2.90 5.55 -4.51
C GLY A 42 -4.42 5.43 -4.50
N VAL A 43 -5.11 6.37 -3.85
CA VAL A 43 -6.58 6.43 -3.83
C VAL A 43 -7.13 6.70 -5.22
N ASP A 44 -6.57 7.64 -5.97
CA ASP A 44 -6.99 7.95 -7.34
C ASP A 44 -6.83 6.74 -8.27
N ALA A 45 -5.71 6.02 -8.18
CA ALA A 45 -5.48 4.82 -8.97
C ALA A 45 -6.48 3.71 -8.63
N TRP A 46 -6.79 3.51 -7.34
CA TRP A 46 -7.80 2.54 -6.90
C TRP A 46 -9.20 2.93 -7.37
N TYR A 47 -9.58 4.20 -7.20
CA TYR A 47 -10.89 4.72 -7.57
C TYR A 47 -11.11 4.57 -9.08
N ASN A 48 -10.13 4.93 -9.89
CA ASN A 48 -10.20 4.79 -11.34
C ASN A 48 -10.29 3.32 -11.80
N LYS A 49 -9.62 2.40 -11.08
CA LYS A 49 -9.60 0.99 -11.46
C LYS A 49 -10.87 0.23 -11.04
N TYR A 50 -11.46 0.56 -9.89
CA TYR A 50 -12.51 -0.26 -9.28
C TYR A 50 -13.86 0.43 -9.14
N ILE A 51 -13.92 1.76 -9.09
CA ILE A 51 -15.17 2.52 -8.94
C ILE A 51 -15.56 3.22 -10.24
N ASN A 52 -14.62 3.88 -10.92
CA ASN A 52 -14.88 4.66 -12.12
C ASN A 52 -14.91 3.81 -13.42
N VAL A 53 -15.49 2.61 -13.36
CA VAL A 53 -15.60 1.71 -14.52
C VAL A 53 -17.06 1.63 -14.99
N ARG A 54 -17.27 1.67 -16.30
CA ARG A 54 -18.61 1.74 -16.93
C ARG A 54 -19.54 0.57 -16.55
N LYS A 55 -18.98 -0.59 -16.21
CA LYS A 55 -19.68 -1.73 -15.59
C LYS A 55 -18.95 -2.09 -14.30
N GLY A 56 -19.27 -1.35 -13.24
CA GLY A 56 -18.74 -1.56 -11.89
C GLY A 56 -19.04 -2.96 -11.36
N GLY A 57 -18.06 -3.55 -10.67
CA GLY A 57 -18.22 -4.77 -9.90
C GLY A 57 -18.06 -4.50 -8.40
N PHE A 58 -18.61 -5.38 -7.56
CA PHE A 58 -18.55 -5.26 -6.09
C PHE A 58 -17.11 -5.39 -5.53
N ALA A 59 -16.15 -5.80 -6.35
CA ALA A 59 -14.76 -6.08 -5.94
C ALA A 59 -14.08 -4.89 -5.24
N GLY A 60 -14.27 -3.66 -5.72
CA GLY A 60 -13.68 -2.47 -5.08
C GLY A 60 -14.18 -2.28 -3.65
N ILE A 61 -15.50 -2.36 -3.47
CA ILE A 61 -16.18 -2.20 -2.18
C ILE A 61 -15.81 -3.34 -1.23
N ALA A 62 -15.77 -4.58 -1.74
CA ALA A 62 -15.33 -5.75 -0.97
C ALA A 62 -13.91 -5.59 -0.45
N MET A 63 -12.97 -5.13 -1.28
CA MET A 63 -11.59 -4.87 -0.86
C MET A 63 -11.50 -3.83 0.27
N PHE A 64 -12.29 -2.75 0.18
CA PHE A 64 -12.36 -1.74 1.23
C PHE A 64 -12.91 -2.31 2.55
N LEU A 65 -13.99 -3.09 2.46
CA LEU A 65 -14.60 -3.77 3.62
C LEU A 65 -13.62 -4.74 4.28
N THR A 66 -12.91 -5.54 3.49
CA THR A 66 -11.88 -6.45 4.00
C THR A 66 -10.78 -5.68 4.73
N GLY A 67 -10.32 -4.56 4.18
CA GLY A 67 -9.35 -3.68 4.85
C GLY A 67 -9.86 -3.20 6.22
N TYR A 68 -11.12 -2.79 6.29
CA TYR A 68 -11.74 -2.37 7.55
C TYR A 68 -11.78 -3.50 8.58
N VAL A 69 -12.18 -4.72 8.19
CA VAL A 69 -12.20 -5.89 9.08
C VAL A 69 -10.80 -6.21 9.60
N VAL A 70 -9.77 -6.16 8.74
CA VAL A 70 -8.37 -6.42 9.14
C VAL A 70 -7.86 -5.37 10.12
N ILE A 71 -8.11 -4.08 9.87
CA ILE A 71 -7.73 -3.00 10.78
C ILE A 71 -8.44 -3.17 12.12
N GLY A 72 -9.74 -3.46 12.09
CA GLY A 72 -10.52 -3.77 13.28
C GLY A 72 -9.96 -4.97 14.05
N TYR A 73 -9.52 -6.01 13.35
CA TYR A 73 -8.85 -7.16 13.97
C TYR A 73 -7.53 -6.77 14.62
N ILE A 74 -6.68 -5.97 13.97
CA ILE A 74 -5.40 -5.53 14.54
C ILE A 74 -5.64 -4.72 15.82
N PHE A 75 -6.57 -3.77 15.81
CA PHE A 75 -6.86 -2.96 17.00
C PHE A 75 -7.46 -3.77 18.13
N ASN A 76 -8.34 -4.72 17.81
CA ASN A 76 -8.94 -5.59 18.82
C ASN A 76 -8.07 -6.82 19.15
N TYR A 77 -6.93 -7.02 18.49
CA TYR A 77 -6.10 -8.21 18.65
C TYR A 77 -5.64 -8.40 20.10
N SER A 78 -5.31 -7.29 20.77
CA SER A 78 -4.93 -7.27 22.18
C SER A 78 -6.04 -7.79 23.10
N HIS A 79 -7.31 -7.63 22.74
CA HIS A 79 -8.45 -8.15 23.49
C HIS A 79 -8.80 -9.59 23.07
N LEU A 80 -8.84 -9.88 21.76
CA LEU A 80 -9.13 -11.23 21.24
C LEU A 80 -8.11 -12.27 21.68
N LYS A 81 -6.83 -11.92 21.82
CA LYS A 81 -5.78 -12.88 22.24
C LYS A 81 -6.03 -13.47 23.64
N HIS A 82 -6.76 -12.78 24.51
CA HIS A 82 -7.06 -13.26 25.87
C HIS A 82 -8.13 -14.36 25.88
N GLN A 83 -9.02 -14.37 24.89
CA GLN A 83 -10.00 -15.45 24.71
C GLN A 83 -9.39 -16.74 24.12
N ARG A 84 -8.08 -16.74 23.83
CA ARG A 84 -7.33 -17.93 23.40
C ARG A 84 -7.08 -18.93 24.55
N TRP A 85 -7.73 -18.76 25.70
CA TRP A 85 -7.72 -19.67 26.85
C TRP A 85 -8.61 -20.91 26.69
N ARG A 86 -8.63 -21.50 25.50
CA ARG A 86 -8.81 -22.95 25.38
C ARG A 86 -7.77 -23.49 24.43
N LYS A 87 -6.74 -24.05 25.06
CA LYS A 87 -5.62 -24.79 24.47
C LYS A 87 -6.07 -26.10 23.80
N TYR A 88 -7.38 -26.42 23.88
CA TYR A 88 -7.99 -27.64 23.37
C TYR A 88 -9.35 -27.30 22.71
N HIS A 89 -9.40 -27.43 21.39
CA HIS A 89 -10.10 -28.57 20.80
C HIS A 89 -9.04 -29.57 20.37
#